data_AF-A0A845Z0M1-F1
#
_entry.id   AF-A0A845Z0M1-F1
#
_cell.length_a   1.000
_cell.length_b   1.000
_cell.length_c   1.000
_cell.angle_alpha   90.00
_cell.angle_beta   90.00
_cell.angle_gamma   90.00
#
_symmetry.space_group_name_H-M   'P 1'
#
loop_
_entity.id
_entity.type
_entity.pdbx_description
1 polymer ?
#
loop_
_entity_poly.entity_id
_entity_poly.type
_entity_poly.pdbx_seq_one_letter_code
_entity_poly.pdbx_strand_id
1 'polypeptide(L)'
;MSVQLLRRLFTVDECYKMLEAGILTENERLEIIRGEIIKMSPISPPHAACVKRLNKFFFLRLAQTITVGIQDSVRLNNTSEPQPDISLL
;
A
#
# COMPACT_ATOMS: atom_id res chain seq x y z
N MET A 1 -29.00 -7.57 23.50
CA MET A 1 -29.44 -7.59 22.09
C MET A 1 -28.19 -7.40 21.24
N SER A 2 -27.69 -8.45 20.58
CA SER A 2 -26.49 -8.39 19.73
C SER A 2 -26.90 -8.16 18.29
N VAL A 3 -26.44 -7.07 17.68
CA VAL A 3 -26.61 -6.81 16.24
C VAL A 3 -25.47 -7.52 15.50
N GLN A 4 -25.82 -8.38 14.55
CA GLN A 4 -24.84 -9.02 13.68
C GLN A 4 -24.50 -8.07 12.53
N LEU A 5 -23.29 -7.50 12.56
CA LEU A 5 -22.81 -6.61 11.49
C LEU A 5 -22.30 -7.44 10.31
N LEU A 6 -22.96 -7.31 9.16
CA LEU A 6 -22.45 -7.81 7.89
C LEU A 6 -21.43 -6.81 7.35
N ARG A 7 -20.17 -7.22 7.23
CA ARG A 7 -19.11 -6.41 6.61
C ARG A 7 -19.16 -6.60 5.10
N ARG A 8 -19.18 -5.49 4.35
CA ARG A 8 -18.91 -5.49 2.91
C ARG A 8 -17.42 -5.25 2.70
N LEU A 9 -16.78 -6.15 1.97
CA LEU A 9 -15.39 -6.02 1.54
C LEU A 9 -15.34 -5.40 0.14
N PHE A 10 -14.24 -4.71 -0.14
CA PHE A 10 -13.97 -4.09 -1.44
C PHE A 10 -12.96 -4.90 -2.25
N THR A 11 -13.15 -4.90 -3.56
CA THR A 11 -12.11 -5.27 -4.50
C THR A 11 -11.20 -4.08 -4.78
N VAL A 12 -9.97 -4.36 -5.20
CA VAL A 12 -9.00 -3.35 -5.63
C VAL A 12 -9.59 -2.48 -6.76
N ASP A 13 -10.26 -3.09 -7.73
CA ASP A 13 -10.86 -2.37 -8.86
C ASP A 13 -12.04 -1.48 -8.45
N GLU A 14 -12.83 -1.87 -7.44
CA GLU A 14 -13.85 -0.99 -6.86
C GLU A 14 -13.22 0.24 -6.20
N CYS A 15 -12.11 0.08 -5.48
CA CYS A 15 -11.40 1.20 -4.85
C CYS A 15 -10.80 2.16 -5.89
N TYR A 16 -10.26 1.66 -7.00
CA TYR A 16 -9.81 2.52 -8.11
C TYR A 16 -10.96 3.33 -8.71
N LYS A 17 -12.14 2.72 -8.91
CA LYS A 17 -13.33 3.46 -9.35
C LYS A 17 -13.77 4.52 -8.34
N MET A 18 -13.58 4.26 -7.04
CA MET A 18 -13.86 5.26 -6.00
C MET A 18 -12.89 6.44 -6.04
N LEU A 19 -11.61 6.20 -6.38
CA LEU A 19 -10.63 7.27 -6.63
C LEU A 19 -11.04 8.10 -7.85
N GLU A 20 -11.38 7.46 -8.96
CA GLU A 20 -11.83 8.13 -10.19
C GLU A 20 -13.10 8.97 -9.96
N ALA A 21 -14.03 8.47 -9.13
CA ALA A 21 -15.25 9.17 -8.77
C ALA A 21 -15.05 10.27 -7.70
N GLY A 22 -13.83 10.41 -7.15
CA GLY A 22 -13.51 11.39 -6.10
C GLY A 22 -14.08 11.07 -4.72
N ILE A 23 -14.50 9.82 -4.48
CA ILE A 23 -14.97 9.35 -3.17
C ILE A 23 -13.78 9.15 -2.22
N LEU A 24 -12.69 8.58 -2.75
CA LEU A 24 -11.41 8.49 -2.09
C LEU A 24 -10.47 9.52 -2.70
N THR A 25 -9.53 10.02 -1.91
CA THR A 25 -8.50 10.96 -2.41
C THR A 25 -7.11 10.36 -2.28
N GLU A 26 -6.23 10.65 -3.25
CA GLU A 26 -4.83 10.20 -3.21
C GLU A 26 -4.07 10.72 -1.98
N ASN A 27 -4.48 11.88 -1.47
CA ASN A 27 -3.89 12.51 -0.28
C ASN A 27 -4.16 11.76 1.03
N GLU A 28 -5.16 10.88 1.07
CA GLU A 28 -5.53 10.15 2.29
C GLU A 28 -4.55 9.04 2.64
N ARG A 29 -3.64 8.67 1.72
CA ARG A 29 -2.61 7.63 1.95
C ARG A 29 -3.24 6.31 2.40
N LEU A 30 -3.96 5.67 1.48
CA LEU A 30 -4.75 4.46 1.73
C LEU A 30 -4.08 3.22 1.11
N GLU A 31 -4.26 2.07 1.75
CA GLU A 31 -3.92 0.76 1.20
C GLU A 31 -5.09 -0.21 1.35
N ILE A 32 -5.12 -1.27 0.53
CA ILE A 32 -6.21 -2.26 0.55
C ILE A 32 -5.66 -3.58 1.07
N ILE A 33 -6.18 -4.05 2.20
CA ILE A 33 -5.74 -5.30 2.82
C ILE A 33 -6.95 -6.18 3.06
N ARG A 34 -7.02 -7.31 2.35
CA ARG A 34 -8.12 -8.30 2.47
C ARG A 34 -9.52 -7.68 2.29
N GLY A 35 -9.61 -6.69 1.40
CA GLY A 35 -10.80 -5.95 1.05
C GLY A 35 -11.23 -4.88 2.04
N GLU A 36 -10.37 -4.54 3.00
CA GLU A 36 -10.52 -3.38 3.87
C GLU A 36 -9.65 -2.23 3.36
N ILE A 37 -10.19 -1.01 3.36
CA ILE A 37 -9.46 0.21 3.05
C ILE A 37 -8.84 0.71 4.36
N ILE A 38 -7.51 0.72 4.43
CA ILE A 38 -6.75 1.06 5.62
C ILE A 38 -5.98 2.36 5.38
N LYS A 39 -6.03 3.26 6.35
CA LYS A 39 -5.23 4.49 6.33
C LYS A 39 -3.83 4.21 6.84
N MET A 40 -2.83 4.58 6.05
CA MET A 40 -1.43 4.44 6.45
C MET A 40 -1.08 5.43 7.57
N SER A 41 -0.15 5.01 8.42
CA SER A 41 0.44 5.88 9.43
C SER A 41 1.29 6.98 8.77
N PRO A 42 1.37 8.18 9.37
CA PRO A 42 2.24 9.23 8.88
C PRO A 42 3.71 8.80 8.92
N ILE A 43 4.48 9.21 7.91
CA ILE A 43 5.92 8.93 7.85
C ILE A 43 6.67 9.88 8.80
N SER A 44 7.41 9.32 9.74
CA SER A 44 8.32 10.09 10.59
C SER A 44 9.71 10.28 9.94
N PRO A 45 10.50 11.29 10.33
CA PRO A 45 11.87 11.44 9.81
C PRO A 45 12.78 10.21 10.05
N PRO A 46 12.75 9.53 11.22
CA PRO A 46 13.49 8.28 11.42
C PRO A 46 13.06 7.17 10.47
N HIS A 47 11.76 7.04 10.21
CA HIS A 47 11.19 6.10 9.24
C HIS A 47 11.76 6.35 7.85
N ALA A 48 11.64 7.60 7.36
CA ALA A 48 12.16 7.99 6.05
C ALA A 48 13.68 7.75 5.92
N ALA A 49 14.45 7.99 6.98
CA ALA A 49 15.88 7.71 6.98
C ALA A 49 16.17 6.20 6.87
N CYS A 50 15.37 5.36 7.50
CA CYS A 50 15.49 3.90 7.40
C CYS A 50 15.23 3.43 5.96
N VAL A 51 14.11 3.86 5.37
CA VAL A 51 13.73 3.52 3.98
C VAL A 51 14.82 3.94 2.99
N LYS A 52 15.36 5.16 3.11
CA LYS A 52 16.46 5.64 2.25
C LYS A 52 17.73 4.79 2.36
N ARG A 53 18.11 4.35 3.57
CA ARG A 53 19.29 3.50 3.78
C ARG A 53 19.10 2.12 3.17
N LEU A 54 17.93 1.51 3.37
CA LEU A 54 17.61 0.21 2.80
C LEU A 54 17.51 0.26 1.27
N ASN A 55 16.90 1.31 0.71
CA ASN A 55 16.89 1.53 -0.74
C ASN A 55 18.32 1.54 -1.31
N LYS A 56 19.20 2.37 -0.74
CA LYS A 56 20.61 2.43 -1.16
C LYS A 56 21.29 1.06 -1.05
N PHE A 57 21.03 0.32 0.02
CA PHE A 57 21.60 -1.01 0.21
C PHE A 57 21.15 -2.01 -0.87
N PHE A 58 19.85 -2.14 -1.10
CA PHE A 58 19.33 -3.09 -2.08
C PHE A 58 19.67 -2.67 -3.51
N PHE A 59 19.59 -1.39 -3.84
CA PHE A 59 19.94 -0.90 -5.17
C PHE A 59 21.39 -1.26 -5.54
N LEU A 60 22.35 -0.99 -4.64
CA LEU A 60 23.76 -1.29 -4.90
C LEU A 60 24.07 -2.80 -5.02
N ARG A 61 23.23 -3.66 -4.44
CA ARG A 61 23.48 -5.11 -4.39
C ARG A 61 22.68 -5.91 -5.41
N LEU A 62 21.48 -5.46 -5.76
CA LEU A 62 20.48 -6.28 -6.42
C LEU A 62 19.81 -5.61 -7.63
N ALA A 63 20.07 -4.32 -7.92
CA ALA A 63 19.36 -3.59 -9.00
C ALA A 63 19.58 -4.17 -10.41
N GLN A 64 20.59 -5.02 -10.62
CA GLN A 64 20.81 -5.70 -11.90
C GLN A 64 19.97 -6.98 -12.05
N THR A 65 19.40 -7.50 -10.97
CA THR A 65 18.72 -8.80 -10.95
C THR A 65 17.23 -8.66 -10.65
N ILE A 66 16.84 -7.64 -9.89
CA ILE A 66 15.47 -7.42 -9.43
C ILE A 66 15.11 -5.93 -9.49
N THR A 67 13.81 -5.65 -9.45
CA THR A 67 13.30 -4.30 -9.27
C THR A 67 13.15 -4.00 -7.78
N VAL A 68 13.69 -2.86 -7.34
CA VAL A 68 13.52 -2.34 -5.98
C VAL A 68 12.44 -1.26 -6.02
N GLY A 69 11.24 -1.56 -5.52
CA GLY A 69 10.14 -0.60 -5.39
C GLY A 69 10.20 0.12 -4.04
N ILE A 70 9.81 1.40 -4.01
CA ILE A 70 9.92 2.25 -2.82
C ILE A 70 8.60 2.97 -2.59
N GLN A 71 7.87 2.56 -1.54
CA GLN A 71 6.57 3.15 -1.19
C GLN A 71 5.58 3.10 -2.36
N ASP A 72 5.63 2.03 -3.15
CA ASP A 72 4.77 1.80 -4.32
C ASP A 72 3.74 0.71 -4.02
N SER A 73 2.56 0.83 -4.63
CA SER A 73 1.50 -0.19 -4.49
C SER A 73 1.92 -1.52 -5.11
N VAL A 74 1.66 -2.62 -4.39
CA VAL A 74 1.93 -3.99 -4.87
C VAL A 74 0.65 -4.79 -4.85
N ARG A 75 0.04 -5.01 -6.03
CA ARG A 75 -1.20 -5.79 -6.14
C ARG A 75 -0.90 -7.28 -5.94
N LEU A 76 -1.38 -7.84 -4.83
CA LEU A 76 -1.20 -9.25 -4.50
C LEU A 76 -2.33 -10.11 -5.05
N ASN A 77 -3.56 -9.59 -5.05
CA ASN A 77 -4.75 -10.25 -5.61
C ASN A 77 -5.90 -9.23 -5.77
N ASN A 78 -7.12 -9.72 -6.03
CA ASN A 78 -8.28 -8.87 -6.27
C ASN A 78 -8.78 -8.09 -5.04
N THR A 79 -8.34 -8.43 -3.83
CA THR A 79 -8.76 -7.78 -2.58
C THR A 79 -7.58 -7.29 -1.75
N SER A 80 -6.36 -7.29 -2.28
CA SER A 80 -5.21 -6.83 -1.53
C SER A 80 -4.18 -6.17 -2.43
N GLU A 81 -3.91 -4.90 -2.13
CA GLU A 81 -2.90 -4.06 -2.73
C GLU A 81 -2.27 -3.20 -1.61
N PRO A 82 -1.32 -3.78 -0.85
CA PRO A 82 -0.52 -3.02 0.13
C PRO A 82 0.40 -2.01 -0.55
N GLN A 83 0.81 -0.99 0.21
CA GLN A 83 1.85 -0.04 -0.19
C GLN A 83 3.07 -0.18 0.75
N PRO A 84 3.92 -1.20 0.56
CA PRO A 84 5.07 -1.45 1.43
C PRO A 84 6.10 -0.33 1.32
N ASP A 85 6.88 -0.14 2.40
CA ASP A 85 8.00 0.82 2.37
C ASP A 85 9.06 0.46 1.33
N ILE A 86 9.32 -0.84 1.15
CA ILE A 86 10.24 -1.39 0.16
C ILE A 86 9.67 -2.72 -0.35
N SER A 87 9.72 -2.92 -1.66
CA SER A 87 9.43 -4.20 -2.32
C SER A 87 10.61 -4.63 -3.19
N LEU A 88 10.80 -5.95 -3.29
CA LEU A 88 11.82 -6.60 -4.12
C LEU A 88 11.08 -7.54 -5.09
N LEU A 89 11.14 -7.26 -6.39
CA LEU A 89 10.33 -7.91 -7.44
C LEU A 89 11.21 -8.58 -8.49
#